data_AF-A0A942W9T4-F1
#
_entry.id   AF-A0A942W9T4-F1
#
_cell.length_a   1.000
_cell.length_b   1.000
_cell.length_c   1.000
_cell.angle_alpha   90.00
_cell.angle_beta   90.00
_cell.angle_gamma   90.00
#
_symmetry.space_group_name_H-M   'P 1'
#
loop_
_entity.id
_entity.type
_entity.pdbx_description
1 polymer ?
#
loop_
_entity_poly.entity_id
_entity_poly.type
_entity_poly.pdbx_seq_one_letter_code
_entity_poly.pdbx_strand_id
1 'polypeptide(L)'
;MHDNRRVHLTQRLEQLKVEYKRAEIQQYKEHFTKSIEHFSQKYRYADEVEVAKLEAFLSKLSFEQPGQLVIQEVCPYPHGNTYLCFLMGPDALFQIYVFGKYSDIMSDREEWEVFSPYMLLVDEDFIHYTYINDYGKVIESQV
;
A
#
# COMPACT_ATOMS: atom_id res chain seq x y z
N MET A 1 -41.72 9.85 -12.65
CA MET A 1 -40.67 10.67 -13.31
C MET A 1 -39.60 11.22 -12.35
N HIS A 2 -39.91 11.57 -11.09
CA HIS A 2 -38.90 12.05 -10.14
C HIS A 2 -37.89 10.99 -9.66
N ASP A 3 -38.32 9.74 -9.45
CA ASP A 3 -37.40 8.67 -9.02
C ASP A 3 -36.31 8.35 -10.05
N ASN A 4 -36.66 8.35 -11.34
CA ASN A 4 -35.69 8.05 -12.40
C ASN A 4 -34.58 9.11 -12.49
N ARG A 5 -34.90 10.39 -12.24
CA ARG A 5 -33.91 11.47 -12.18
C ARG A 5 -33.01 11.35 -10.95
N ARG A 6 -33.56 10.95 -9.79
CA ARG A 6 -32.76 10.74 -8.56
C ARG A 6 -31.79 9.58 -8.73
N VAL A 7 -32.25 8.44 -9.25
CA VAL A 7 -31.41 7.27 -9.53
C VAL A 7 -30.26 7.63 -10.47
N HIS A 8 -30.54 8.35 -11.57
CA HIS A 8 -29.50 8.74 -12.52
C HIS A 8 -28.45 9.70 -11.92
N LEU A 9 -28.89 10.65 -11.08
CA LEU A 9 -27.97 11.55 -10.37
C LEU A 9 -27.08 10.79 -9.37
N THR A 10 -27.64 9.80 -8.65
CA THR A 10 -26.88 8.94 -7.74
C THR A 10 -25.81 8.14 -8.48
N GLN A 11 -26.18 7.48 -9.58
CA GLN A 11 -25.24 6.72 -10.41
C GLN A 11 -24.10 7.59 -10.95
N ARG A 12 -24.43 8.80 -11.43
CA ARG A 12 -23.41 9.75 -11.92
C ARG A 12 -22.47 10.20 -10.80
N LEU A 13 -23.00 10.43 -9.60
CA LEU A 13 -22.18 10.79 -8.44
C LEU A 13 -21.25 9.65 -8.01
N GLU A 14 -21.70 8.40 -8.08
CA GLU A 14 -20.84 7.22 -7.84
C GLU A 14 -19.74 7.09 -8.90
N GLN A 15 -20.07 7.27 -10.18
CA GLN A 15 -19.08 7.27 -11.26
C GLN A 15 -18.01 8.34 -11.06
N LEU A 16 -18.43 9.58 -10.74
CA LEU A 16 -17.50 10.68 -10.49
C LEU A 16 -16.58 10.41 -9.28
N LYS A 17 -17.10 9.76 -8.23
CA LYS A 17 -16.26 9.34 -7.08
C LYS A 17 -15.21 8.31 -7.49
N VAL A 18 -15.55 7.35 -8.34
CA VAL A 18 -14.61 6.34 -8.85
C VAL A 18 -13.55 6.99 -9.75
N GLU A 19 -13.95 7.88 -10.66
CA GLU A 19 -13.03 8.62 -11.53
C GLU A 19 -12.07 9.49 -10.72
N TYR A 20 -12.58 10.21 -9.72
CA TYR A 20 -11.78 11.04 -8.83
C TYR A 20 -10.73 10.20 -8.08
N LYS A 21 -11.14 9.09 -7.47
CA LYS A 21 -10.21 8.18 -6.77
C LYS A 21 -9.14 7.61 -7.71
N ARG A 22 -9.51 7.23 -8.93
CA ARG A 22 -8.55 6.74 -9.93
C ARG A 22 -7.53 7.81 -10.31
N ALA A 23 -7.98 9.06 -10.46
CA ALA A 23 -7.09 10.18 -10.76
C ALA A 23 -6.12 10.47 -9.60
N GLU A 24 -6.58 10.43 -8.35
CA GLU A 24 -5.69 10.58 -7.18
C GLU A 24 -4.66 9.47 -7.09
N ILE A 25 -5.08 8.20 -7.26
CA ILE A 25 -4.16 7.06 -7.30
C ILE A 25 -3.10 7.26 -8.39
N GLN A 26 -3.53 7.64 -9.59
CA GLN A 26 -2.62 7.87 -10.70
C GLN A 26 -1.63 9.02 -10.43
N GLN A 27 -2.09 10.10 -9.81
CA GLN A 27 -1.24 11.22 -9.42
C GLN A 27 -0.14 10.80 -8.44
N TYR A 28 -0.48 9.99 -7.44
CA TYR A 28 0.52 9.42 -6.53
C TYR A 28 1.51 8.51 -7.24
N LYS A 29 1.04 7.62 -8.13
CA LYS A 29 1.92 6.76 -8.92
C LYS A 29 2.89 7.57 -9.80
N GLU A 30 2.42 8.65 -10.40
CA GLU A 30 3.29 9.55 -11.18
C GLU A 30 4.28 10.28 -10.29
N HIS A 31 3.87 10.67 -9.09
CA HIS A 31 4.75 11.31 -8.13
C HIS A 31 5.89 10.36 -7.71
N PHE A 32 5.57 9.12 -7.31
CA PHE A 32 6.58 8.11 -6.91
C PHE A 32 7.58 7.85 -8.04
N THR A 33 7.08 7.67 -9.26
CA THR A 33 7.92 7.41 -10.44
C THR A 33 8.91 8.54 -10.71
N LYS A 34 8.56 9.78 -10.34
CA LYS A 34 9.41 10.96 -10.52
C LYS A 34 10.34 11.22 -9.34
N SER A 35 9.89 10.93 -8.11
CA SER A 35 10.63 11.27 -6.89
C SER A 35 11.62 10.20 -6.47
N ILE A 36 11.36 8.93 -6.78
CA ILE A 36 12.22 7.81 -6.39
C ILE A 36 13.25 7.54 -7.48
N GLU A 37 14.53 7.57 -7.11
CA GLU A 37 15.62 7.40 -8.05
C GLU A 37 15.60 6.00 -8.68
N HIS A 38 15.68 5.96 -10.01
CA HIS A 38 15.64 4.74 -10.81
C HIS A 38 14.39 3.87 -10.56
N PHE A 39 13.24 4.49 -10.25
CA PHE A 39 12.00 3.77 -9.91
C PHE A 39 11.69 2.62 -10.88
N SER A 40 11.63 2.87 -12.19
CA SER A 40 11.27 1.85 -13.18
C SER A 40 12.30 0.70 -13.35
N GLN A 41 13.49 0.83 -12.77
CA GLN A 41 14.50 -0.23 -12.76
C GLN A 41 14.39 -1.12 -11.52
N LYS A 42 14.01 -0.51 -10.39
CA LYS A 42 13.91 -1.17 -9.07
C LYS A 42 12.50 -1.71 -8.79
N TYR A 43 11.47 -1.03 -9.31
CA TYR A 43 10.11 -1.16 -8.87
C TYR A 43 9.10 -1.26 -10.01
N ARG A 44 7.96 -1.88 -9.69
CA ARG A 44 6.73 -1.81 -10.48
C ARG A 44 5.52 -1.72 -9.56
N TYR A 45 4.38 -1.33 -10.10
CA TYR A 45 3.12 -1.45 -9.37
C TYR A 45 2.62 -2.89 -9.40
N ALA A 46 1.94 -3.30 -8.33
CA ALA A 46 1.21 -4.56 -8.29
C ALA A 46 0.11 -4.58 -9.35
N ASP A 47 -0.11 -5.76 -9.96
CA ASP A 47 -1.24 -5.98 -10.86
C ASP A 47 -2.53 -6.30 -10.09
N GLU A 48 -3.65 -6.45 -10.79
CA GLU A 48 -4.97 -6.69 -10.17
C GLU A 48 -5.02 -7.99 -9.35
N VAL A 49 -4.30 -9.03 -9.75
CA VAL A 49 -4.27 -10.33 -9.06
C VAL A 49 -3.44 -10.22 -7.78
N GLU A 50 -2.31 -9.52 -7.85
CA GLU A 50 -1.45 -9.24 -6.70
C GLU A 50 -2.16 -8.34 -5.68
N VAL A 51 -2.85 -7.29 -6.15
CA VAL A 51 -3.68 -6.41 -5.31
C VAL A 51 -4.70 -7.22 -4.52
N ALA A 52 -5.43 -8.14 -5.17
CA ALA A 52 -6.43 -8.96 -4.48
C ALA A 52 -5.81 -9.86 -3.39
N LYS A 53 -4.60 -10.38 -3.61
CA LYS A 53 -3.85 -11.15 -2.60
C LYS A 53 -3.39 -10.27 -1.43
N LEU A 54 -2.93 -9.06 -1.71
CA LEU A 54 -2.51 -8.10 -0.69
C LEU A 54 -3.68 -7.64 0.16
N GLU A 55 -4.83 -7.35 -0.43
CA GLU A 55 -6.04 -7.01 0.33
C GLU A 55 -6.48 -8.17 1.23
N ALA A 56 -6.45 -9.41 0.71
CA ALA A 56 -6.74 -10.60 1.52
C ALA A 56 -5.72 -10.79 2.65
N PHE A 57 -4.44 -10.50 2.41
CA PHE A 57 -3.40 -10.54 3.43
C PHE A 57 -3.63 -9.47 4.52
N LEU A 58 -3.81 -8.21 4.12
CA LEU A 58 -4.02 -7.08 5.02
C LEU A 58 -5.26 -7.27 5.90
N SER A 59 -6.30 -7.94 5.38
CA SER A 59 -7.52 -8.24 6.15
C SER A 59 -7.30 -9.18 7.35
N LYS A 60 -6.19 -9.92 7.39
CA LYS A 60 -5.82 -10.81 8.50
C LYS A 60 -5.09 -10.05 9.62
N LEU A 61 -4.56 -8.87 9.31
CA LEU A 61 -3.79 -8.08 10.27
C LEU A 61 -4.72 -7.38 11.26
N SER A 62 -4.23 -7.24 12.49
CA SER A 62 -4.92 -6.52 13.55
C SER A 62 -4.21 -5.20 13.82
N PHE A 63 -4.98 -4.14 14.02
CA PHE A 63 -4.48 -2.79 14.25
C PHE A 63 -5.06 -2.24 15.56
N GLU A 64 -4.20 -1.67 16.41
CA GLU A 64 -4.60 -0.97 17.63
C GLU A 64 -5.22 0.39 17.29
N GLN A 65 -4.63 1.07 16.31
CA GLN A 65 -5.06 2.35 15.74
C GLN A 65 -4.54 2.46 14.29
N PRO A 66 -4.97 3.44 13.48
CA PRO A 66 -4.50 3.57 12.10
C PRO A 66 -2.97 3.53 12.00
N GLY A 67 -2.43 2.65 11.15
CA GLY A 67 -1.00 2.45 10.98
C GLY A 67 -0.31 1.58 12.04
N GLN A 68 -0.86 1.44 13.25
CA GLN A 68 -0.24 0.70 14.35
C GLN A 68 -0.68 -0.77 14.37
N LEU A 69 0.18 -1.65 13.86
CA LEU A 69 -0.05 -3.10 13.88
C LEU A 69 0.09 -3.67 15.30
N VAL A 70 -0.79 -4.61 15.62
CA VAL A 70 -0.63 -5.53 16.75
C VAL A 70 0.25 -6.69 16.29
N ILE A 71 1.50 -6.69 16.74
CA ILE A 71 2.46 -7.76 16.43
C ILE A 71 2.29 -8.88 17.45
N GLN A 72 1.93 -10.08 16.98
CA GLN A 72 1.75 -11.25 17.84
C GLN A 72 3.07 -11.97 18.14
N GLU A 73 3.96 -12.06 17.15
CA GLU A 73 5.23 -12.76 17.24
C GLU A 73 6.29 -12.02 16.42
N VAL A 74 7.55 -12.05 16.86
CA VAL A 74 8.68 -11.60 16.05
C VAL A 74 9.29 -12.81 15.37
N CYS A 75 9.33 -12.81 14.03
CA CYS A 75 9.80 -13.93 13.23
C CYS A 75 10.82 -13.44 12.19
N PRO A 76 12.13 -13.59 12.44
CA PRO A 76 13.15 -13.20 11.48
C PRO A 76 13.06 -14.03 10.20
N TYR A 77 13.11 -13.39 9.04
CA TYR A 77 12.92 -14.06 7.76
C TYR A 77 13.84 -13.50 6.66
N PRO A 78 14.47 -14.36 5.82
CA PRO A 78 15.26 -13.86 4.69
C PRO A 78 14.35 -13.30 3.59
N HIS A 79 14.27 -11.98 3.51
CA HIS A 79 13.41 -11.28 2.55
C HIS A 79 13.97 -11.27 1.12
N GLY A 80 13.09 -11.56 0.16
CA GLY A 80 13.38 -11.54 -1.28
C GLY A 80 12.82 -10.30 -1.95
N ASN A 81 11.82 -10.48 -2.82
CA ASN A 81 10.98 -9.37 -3.26
C ASN A 81 9.79 -9.22 -2.32
N THR A 82 9.35 -7.98 -2.18
CA THR A 82 8.27 -7.60 -1.29
C THR A 82 7.36 -6.58 -1.95
N TYR A 83 6.17 -6.45 -1.40
CA TYR A 83 5.21 -5.41 -1.72
C TYR A 83 5.20 -4.37 -0.61
N LEU A 84 5.65 -3.16 -0.91
CA LEU A 84 5.47 -2.01 -0.05
C LEU A 84 4.01 -1.57 -0.04
N CYS A 85 3.43 -1.53 1.15
CA CYS A 85 2.07 -1.08 1.44
C CYS A 85 2.15 0.11 2.40
N PHE A 86 1.37 1.16 2.14
CA PHE A 86 1.24 2.31 3.04
C PHE A 86 0.13 2.05 4.04
N LEU A 87 0.41 2.23 5.33
CA LEU A 87 -0.56 1.96 6.40
C LEU A 87 -1.18 3.24 7.01
N MET A 88 -0.71 4.41 6.59
CA MET A 88 -1.28 5.70 6.96
C MET A 88 -1.20 6.69 5.80
N GLY A 89 -2.12 7.67 5.77
CA GLY A 89 -2.21 8.67 4.71
C GLY A 89 -3.57 8.68 4.02
N PRO A 90 -3.69 9.35 2.85
CA PRO A 90 -4.95 9.43 2.11
C PRO A 90 -5.40 8.08 1.54
N ASP A 91 -6.72 7.90 1.38
CA ASP A 91 -7.35 6.68 0.84
C ASP A 91 -6.71 6.14 -0.46
N ALA A 92 -6.16 7.03 -1.29
CA ALA A 92 -5.50 6.67 -2.53
C ALA A 92 -4.20 5.87 -2.29
N LEU A 93 -3.43 6.21 -1.24
CA LEU A 93 -2.18 5.52 -0.90
C LEU A 93 -2.42 4.05 -0.51
N PHE A 94 -3.52 3.77 0.18
CA PHE A 94 -3.87 2.40 0.62
C PHE A 94 -4.19 1.46 -0.54
N GLN A 95 -4.37 1.99 -1.75
CA GLN A 95 -4.63 1.22 -2.97
C GLN A 95 -3.41 1.18 -3.90
N ILE A 96 -2.25 1.64 -3.43
CA ILE A 96 -1.00 1.59 -4.19
C ILE A 96 -0.05 0.64 -3.50
N TYR A 97 0.34 -0.39 -4.24
CA TYR A 97 1.30 -1.39 -3.80
C TYR A 97 2.48 -1.37 -4.76
N VAL A 98 3.68 -1.23 -4.20
CA VAL A 98 4.93 -1.16 -4.98
C VAL A 98 5.71 -2.45 -4.78
N PHE A 99 5.95 -3.18 -5.85
CA PHE A 99 6.71 -4.41 -5.86
C PHE A 99 8.17 -4.12 -6.20
N GLY A 100 9.09 -4.69 -5.40
CA GLY A 100 10.53 -4.62 -5.65
C GLY A 100 11.33 -5.48 -4.67
N LYS A 101 12.65 -5.42 -4.78
CA LYS A 101 13.52 -6.13 -3.82
C LYS A 101 13.44 -5.46 -2.45
N TYR A 102 13.39 -6.27 -1.40
CA TYR A 102 13.43 -5.78 -0.02
C TYR A 102 14.63 -4.84 0.22
N SER A 103 15.82 -5.24 -0.26
CA SER A 103 17.04 -4.43 -0.12
C SER A 103 16.92 -3.05 -0.76
N ASP A 104 16.24 -2.94 -1.89
CA ASP A 104 16.10 -1.69 -2.62
C ASP A 104 15.12 -0.78 -1.87
N ILE A 105 13.97 -1.31 -1.43
CA ILE A 105 12.97 -0.57 -0.65
C ILE A 105 13.58 -0.05 0.66
N MET A 106 14.35 -0.89 1.35
CA MET A 106 15.01 -0.51 2.60
C MET A 106 16.14 0.51 2.39
N SER A 107 16.78 0.50 1.22
CA SER A 107 17.79 1.51 0.88
C SER A 107 17.15 2.86 0.55
N ASP A 108 16.01 2.84 -0.15
CA ASP A 108 15.24 4.03 -0.53
C ASP A 108 14.19 4.41 0.54
N ARG A 109 14.43 4.01 1.80
CA ARG A 109 13.43 4.06 2.86
C ARG A 109 13.06 5.50 3.24
N GLU A 110 14.04 6.39 3.30
CA GLU A 110 13.81 7.79 3.66
C GLU A 110 12.91 8.48 2.63
N GLU A 111 13.03 8.09 1.36
CA GLU A 111 12.21 8.57 0.27
C GLU A 111 10.75 8.05 0.36
N TRP A 112 10.56 6.81 0.84
CA TRP A 112 9.24 6.25 1.06
C TRP A 112 8.52 6.84 2.28
N GLU A 113 9.25 7.13 3.36
CA GLU A 113 8.71 7.68 4.62
C GLU A 113 8.04 9.06 4.44
N VAL A 114 8.41 9.80 3.39
CA VAL A 114 7.75 11.08 3.03
C VAL A 114 6.25 10.89 2.74
N PHE A 115 5.84 9.70 2.29
CA PHE A 115 4.46 9.41 1.91
C PHE A 115 3.62 8.81 3.04
N SER A 116 4.23 7.96 3.86
CA SER A 116 3.57 7.36 5.02
C SER A 116 4.57 7.08 6.14
N PRO A 117 4.25 7.48 7.38
CA PRO A 117 5.08 7.16 8.55
C PRO A 117 4.98 5.68 8.95
N TYR A 118 3.95 4.96 8.52
CA TYR A 118 3.76 3.53 8.77
C TYR A 118 3.76 2.77 7.45
N MET A 119 4.65 1.77 7.34
CA MET A 119 4.81 0.98 6.13
C MET A 119 4.83 -0.50 6.45
N LEU A 120 4.38 -1.30 5.49
CA LEU A 120 4.42 -2.75 5.55
C LEU A 120 5.06 -3.28 4.27
N LEU A 121 6.07 -4.13 4.40
CA LEU A 121 6.66 -4.85 3.28
C LEU A 121 6.19 -6.30 3.40
N VAL A 122 5.32 -6.73 2.50
CA VAL A 122 4.78 -8.11 2.48
C VAL A 122 5.60 -8.95 1.51
N ASP A 123 6.11 -10.09 1.94
CA ASP A 123 6.86 -10.99 1.05
C ASP A 123 5.97 -11.64 -0.01
N GLU A 124 6.58 -12.08 -1.12
CA GLU A 124 5.89 -12.77 -2.23
C GLU A 124 5.16 -14.05 -1.82
N ASP A 125 5.49 -14.62 -0.66
CA ASP A 125 4.80 -15.78 -0.11
C ASP A 125 3.45 -15.43 0.54
N PHE A 126 3.15 -14.14 0.76
CA PHE A 126 1.95 -13.65 1.45
C PHE A 126 1.77 -14.30 2.84
N ILE A 127 2.89 -14.56 3.52
CA ILE A 127 2.95 -15.10 4.88
C ILE A 127 3.79 -14.16 5.73
N HIS A 128 5.00 -13.83 5.28
CA HIS A 128 5.94 -13.03 6.03
C HIS A 128 5.82 -11.55 5.68
N TYR A 129 6.16 -10.69 6.64
CA TYR A 129 6.18 -9.26 6.44
C TYR A 129 7.18 -8.56 7.37
N THR A 130 7.61 -7.39 6.91
CA THR A 130 8.31 -6.40 7.73
C THR A 130 7.39 -5.21 7.97
N TYR A 131 7.17 -4.86 9.23
CA TYR A 131 6.45 -3.67 9.66
C TYR A 131 7.44 -2.57 10.07
N ILE A 132 7.21 -1.36 9.58
CA ILE A 132 8.00 -0.17 9.90
C ILE A 132 7.06 0.87 10.50
N ASN A 133 7.38 1.34 11.71
CA ASN A 133 6.57 2.36 12.39
C ASN A 133 7.15 3.78 12.25
N ASP A 134 6.41 4.75 12.78
CA ASP A 134 6.73 6.19 12.78
C ASP A 134 8.01 6.57 13.51
N TYR A 135 8.49 5.74 14.44
CA TYR A 135 9.80 5.89 15.09
C TYR A 135 10.94 5.26 14.29
N GLY A 136 10.59 4.68 13.15
CA GLY A 136 11.48 3.96 12.28
C GLY A 136 11.90 2.58 12.77
N LYS A 137 11.19 2.03 13.77
CA LYS A 137 11.40 0.67 14.26
C LYS A 137 10.95 -0.32 13.19
N VAL A 138 11.82 -1.28 12.89
CA VAL A 138 11.59 -2.37 11.95
C VAL A 138 11.28 -3.64 12.75
N ILE A 139 10.20 -4.34 12.39
CA ILE A 139 9.77 -5.58 13.04
C ILE A 139 9.39 -6.59 11.97
N GLU A 140 10.02 -7.76 12.00
CA GLU A 140 9.72 -8.89 11.11
C GLU A 140 8.73 -9.84 11.80
N SER A 141 7.71 -10.28 11.07
CA SER A 141 6.63 -11.13 11.60
C SER A 141 5.95 -11.91 10.46
N GLN A 142 4.99 -12.75 10.83
CA GLN A 142 4.14 -13.52 9.92
C GLN A 142 2.66 -13.40 10.32
N VAL A 143 1.75 -13.77 9.41
CA VAL A 143 0.28 -13.85 9.64
C VAL A 143 -0.19 -15.22 10.11
#